data_AF-A0A7J5ESR4-F1
#
_entry.id   AF-A0A7J5ESR4-F1
#
_cell.length_a   1.000
_cell.length_b   1.000
_cell.length_c   1.000
_cell.angle_alpha   90.00
_cell.angle_beta   90.00
_cell.angle_gamma   90.00
#
_symmetry.space_group_name_H-M   'P 1'
#
loop_
_entity.id
_entity.type
_entity.pdbx_description
1 polymer ?
#
loop_
_entity_poly.entity_id
_entity_poly.type
_entity_poly.pdbx_seq_one_letter_code
_entity_poly.pdbx_strand_id
1 'polypeptide(L)'
;MNLRRGWGDVALAVVVIAVVGMMVVPLPRVAIDLLLGVSITSSVLILLAAVYAPSPARLTTLPTILLVATLFRLGLNVSTTRRILAHADGGEVVAAFGSFVAQASLVVGL
;
A
#
# COMPACT_ATOMS: atom_id res chain seq x y z
N MET A 1 -6.64 -14.34 -30.99
CA MET A 1 -7.03 -14.56 -29.57
C MET A 1 -5.91 -14.20 -28.56
N ASN A 2 -4.94 -13.32 -28.90
CA ASN A 2 -3.75 -13.05 -28.05
C ASN A 2 -3.59 -11.58 -27.59
N LEU A 3 -4.48 -10.66 -27.99
CA LEU A 3 -4.28 -9.23 -27.71
C LEU A 3 -4.65 -8.82 -26.27
N ARG A 4 -5.45 -9.59 -25.53
CA ARG A 4 -5.90 -9.22 -24.16
C ARG A 4 -4.89 -9.58 -23.05
N ARG A 5 -3.94 -10.50 -23.28
CA ARG A 5 -2.90 -10.88 -22.29
C ARG A 5 -1.81 -9.82 -22.16
N GLY A 6 -1.34 -9.24 -23.27
CA GLY A 6 -0.23 -8.28 -23.26
C GLY A 6 -0.49 -7.02 -22.43
N TRP A 7 -1.74 -6.58 -22.30
CA TRP A 7 -2.08 -5.40 -21.49
C TRP A 7 -1.96 -5.67 -19.99
N GLY A 8 -2.24 -6.89 -19.55
CA GLY A 8 -2.06 -7.31 -18.15
C GLY A 8 -0.59 -7.40 -17.76
N ASP A 9 0.25 -7.97 -18.64
CA ASP A 9 1.68 -8.09 -18.42
C ASP A 9 2.38 -6.72 -18.42
N VAL A 10 1.98 -5.83 -19.33
CA VAL A 10 2.48 -4.44 -19.36
C VAL A 10 2.04 -3.67 -18.10
N ALA A 11 0.78 -3.81 -17.67
CA ALA A 11 0.31 -3.16 -16.45
C ALA A 11 1.09 -3.65 -15.20
N LEU A 12 1.34 -4.96 -15.10
CA LEU A 12 2.15 -5.53 -14.02
C LEU A 12 3.59 -4.97 -14.05
N ALA A 13 4.22 -4.94 -15.23
CA ALA A 13 5.56 -4.40 -15.40
C ALA A 13 5.64 -2.91 -14.99
N VAL A 14 4.65 -2.11 -15.39
CA VAL A 14 4.56 -0.69 -15.00
C VAL A 14 4.44 -0.54 -13.48
N VAL A 15 3.62 -1.36 -12.82
CA VAL A 15 3.49 -1.33 -11.35
C VAL A 15 4.81 -1.67 -10.68
N VAL A 16 5.53 -2.70 -11.16
CA VAL A 16 6.83 -3.08 -10.60
C VAL A 16 7.86 -1.96 -10.78
N ILE A 17 7.94 -1.37 -11.97
CA ILE A 17 8.84 -0.24 -12.24
C ILE A 17 8.48 0.96 -11.36
N ALA A 18 7.19 1.25 -11.19
CA ALA A 18 6.74 2.33 -10.31
C ALA A 18 7.14 2.08 -8.85
N VAL A 19 6.96 0.86 -8.34
CA VAL A 19 7.35 0.46 -6.97
C VAL A 19 8.86 0.62 -6.76
N VAL A 20 9.68 0.14 -7.69
CA VAL A 20 11.14 0.32 -7.63
C VAL A 20 11.52 1.80 -7.74
N GLY A 21 10.85 2.54 -8.63
CA GLY A 21 11.03 3.98 -8.79
C GLY A 21 10.74 4.76 -7.51
N MET A 22 9.67 4.41 -6.79
CA MET A 22 9.33 4.98 -5.48
C MET A 22 10.43 4.72 -4.43
N MET A 23 11.10 3.56 -4.46
CA MET A 23 12.17 3.25 -3.51
C MET A 23 13.41 4.13 -3.74
N VAL A 24 13.74 4.42 -5.00
CA VAL A 24 14.91 5.24 -5.37
C VAL A 24 14.60 6.73 -5.20
N VAL A 25 13.44 7.19 -5.66
CA VAL A 25 13.05 8.60 -5.66
C VAL A 25 12.37 8.96 -4.33
N PRO A 26 12.90 9.91 -3.55
CA PRO A 26 12.24 10.35 -2.33
C PRO A 26 10.86 10.94 -2.65
N LEU A 27 9.80 10.36 -2.09
CA LEU A 27 8.44 10.87 -2.23
C LEU A 27 8.23 12.10 -1.33
N PRO A 28 7.50 13.13 -1.80
CA PRO A 28 7.13 14.26 -0.97
C PRO A 28 6.12 13.83 0.11
N ARG A 29 6.06 14.60 1.21
CA ARG A 29 5.19 14.33 2.37
C ARG A 29 3.74 14.02 1.98
N VAL A 30 3.18 14.89 1.15
CA VAL A 30 1.78 14.81 0.70
C VAL A 30 1.51 13.53 -0.10
N ALA A 31 2.47 13.10 -0.93
CA ALA A 31 2.32 11.86 -1.68
C ALA A 31 2.28 10.64 -0.76
N ILE A 32 3.11 10.61 0.28
CA ILE A 32 3.10 9.51 1.25
C ILE A 32 1.75 9.45 1.95
N ASP A 33 1.26 10.56 2.50
CA ASP A 33 -0.02 10.56 3.23
C ASP A 33 -1.20 10.12 2.34
N LEU A 34 -1.25 10.61 1.10
CA LEU A 34 -2.29 10.21 0.14
C LEU A 34 -2.18 8.72 -0.25
N LEU A 35 -0.98 8.25 -0.60
CA LEU A 35 -0.78 6.89 -1.06
C LEU A 35 -0.96 5.87 0.08
N LEU A 36 -0.61 6.24 1.30
CA LEU A 36 -0.82 5.43 2.52
C LEU A 36 -2.32 5.35 2.85
N GLY A 37 -3.06 6.45 2.71
CA GLY A 37 -4.52 6.46 2.77
C GLY A 37 -5.15 5.52 1.73
N VAL A 38 -4.74 5.62 0.46
CA VAL A 38 -5.19 4.71 -0.62
C VAL A 38 -4.86 3.25 -0.30
N SER A 39 -3.67 2.96 0.24
CA SER A 39 -3.27 1.61 0.65
C SER A 39 -4.21 1.03 1.72
N ILE A 40 -4.53 1.81 2.75
CA ILE A 40 -5.44 1.38 3.83
C ILE A 40 -6.86 1.19 3.29
N THR A 41 -7.41 2.19 2.57
CA THR A 41 -8.76 2.12 2.00
C THR A 41 -8.89 0.96 1.03
N SER A 42 -7.94 0.78 0.11
CA SER A 42 -7.97 -0.33 -0.85
C SER A 42 -7.89 -1.69 -0.16
N SER A 43 -7.09 -1.83 0.90
CA SER A 43 -7.02 -3.06 1.70
C SER A 43 -8.36 -3.40 2.34
N VAL A 44 -9.06 -2.41 2.92
CA VAL A 44 -10.40 -2.59 3.49
C VAL A 44 -11.43 -2.92 2.41
N LEU A 45 -11.38 -2.26 1.26
CA LEU A 45 -12.26 -2.56 0.12
C LEU A 45 -12.07 -3.98 -0.41
N ILE A 46 -10.83 -4.44 -0.52
CA ILE A 46 -10.51 -5.82 -0.92
C ILE A 46 -11.02 -6.81 0.12
N LEU A 47 -10.86 -6.52 1.42
CA LEU A 47 -11.40 -7.33 2.51
C LEU A 47 -12.92 -7.44 2.41
N LEU A 48 -13.63 -6.33 2.27
CA LEU A 48 -15.08 -6.32 2.11
C LEU A 48 -15.50 -7.07 0.84
N ALA A 49 -14.82 -6.84 -0.28
CA ALA A 49 -15.10 -7.56 -1.52
C ALA A 49 -14.92 -9.08 -1.37
N ALA A 50 -13.93 -9.53 -0.59
CA ALA A 50 -13.70 -10.94 -0.31
C ALA A 50 -14.77 -11.52 0.62
N VAL A 51 -15.16 -10.81 1.67
CA VAL A 51 -16.19 -11.25 2.64
C VAL A 51 -17.58 -11.34 1.98
N TYR A 52 -17.92 -10.39 1.12
CA TYR A 52 -19.22 -10.34 0.44
C TYR A 52 -19.24 -11.04 -0.93
N ALA A 53 -18.18 -11.72 -1.35
CA ALA A 53 -18.12 -12.41 -2.65
C ALA A 53 -19.06 -13.64 -2.68
N PRO A 54 -20.15 -13.63 -3.47
CA PRO A 54 -21.14 -14.71 -3.49
C PRO A 54 -20.70 -15.99 -4.22
N SER A 55 -19.54 -15.98 -4.91
CA SER A 55 -19.16 -17.10 -5.77
C SER A 55 -17.64 -17.29 -5.93
N PRO A 56 -17.13 -18.54 -5.93
CA PRO A 56 -15.71 -18.85 -6.05
C PRO A 56 -15.07 -18.39 -7.37
N ALA A 57 -15.86 -18.08 -8.39
CA ALA A 57 -15.39 -17.51 -9.66
C ALA A 57 -14.74 -16.12 -9.51
N ARG A 58 -15.07 -15.35 -8.47
CA ARG A 58 -14.38 -14.07 -8.17
C ARG A 58 -13.04 -14.26 -7.47
N LEU A 59 -12.83 -15.42 -6.84
CA LEU A 59 -11.58 -15.75 -6.16
C LEU A 59 -10.42 -15.97 -7.13
N THR A 60 -10.66 -16.24 -8.41
CA THR A 60 -9.59 -16.38 -9.42
C THR A 60 -9.00 -15.02 -9.83
N THR A 61 -9.76 -13.93 -9.65
CA THR A 61 -9.28 -12.55 -9.94
C THR A 61 -8.60 -11.93 -8.71
N LEU A 62 -8.98 -12.35 -7.51
CA LEU A 62 -8.40 -11.85 -6.25
C LEU A 62 -6.88 -11.99 -6.16
N PRO A 63 -6.22 -13.12 -6.50
CA PRO A 63 -4.77 -13.26 -6.42
C PRO A 63 -4.02 -12.17 -7.19
N THR A 64 -4.52 -11.79 -8.36
CA THR A 64 -3.89 -10.74 -9.18
C THR A 64 -4.05 -9.37 -8.53
N ILE A 65 -5.25 -9.04 -8.03
CA ILE A 65 -5.51 -7.77 -7.33
C ILE A 65 -4.69 -7.70 -6.04
N LEU A 66 -4.63 -8.79 -5.28
CA LEU A 66 -3.85 -8.91 -4.05
C LEU A 66 -2.35 -8.78 -4.32
N LEU A 67 -1.84 -9.37 -5.41
CA LEU A 67 -0.44 -9.23 -5.82
C LEU A 67 -0.09 -7.77 -6.09
N VAL A 68 -0.89 -7.09 -6.92
CA VAL A 68 -0.68 -5.67 -7.26
C VAL A 68 -0.78 -4.78 -6.02
N ALA A 69 -1.81 -4.99 -5.17
CA ALA A 69 -1.97 -4.26 -3.92
C ALA A 69 -0.79 -4.49 -2.97
N THR A 70 -0.27 -5.72 -2.91
CA THR A 70 0.90 -6.06 -2.08
C THR A 70 2.16 -5.39 -2.59
N LEU A 71 2.42 -5.40 -3.91
CA LEU A 71 3.57 -4.71 -4.50
C LEU A 71 3.54 -3.21 -4.22
N PHE A 72 2.37 -2.58 -4.40
CA PHE A 72 2.16 -1.18 -4.04
C PHE A 72 2.45 -0.92 -2.56
N ARG A 73 1.91 -1.74 -1.66
CA ARG A 73 2.19 -1.66 -0.20
C ARG A 73 3.68 -1.76 0.10
N LEU A 74 4.40 -2.67 -0.57
CA LEU A 74 5.82 -2.89 -0.34
C LEU A 74 6.64 -1.65 -0.74
N GLY A 75 6.38 -1.07 -1.91
CA GLY A 75 7.03 0.17 -2.36
C GLY A 75 6.78 1.35 -1.43
N LEU A 76 5.52 1.54 -1.01
CA LEU A 76 5.17 2.61 -0.08
C LEU A 76 5.80 2.47 1.29
N ASN A 77 5.77 1.27 1.86
CA ASN A 77 6.34 1.05 3.19
C ASN A 77 7.84 1.29 3.19
N VAL A 78 8.57 0.80 2.17
CA VAL A 78 10.02 1.04 2.10
C VAL A 78 10.33 2.53 1.89
N SER A 79 9.58 3.21 1.03
CA SER A 79 9.74 4.65 0.80
C SER A 79 9.46 5.46 2.07
N THR A 80 8.40 5.09 2.80
CA THR A 80 8.00 5.72 4.06
C THR A 80 9.06 5.49 5.15
N THR A 81 9.52 4.25 5.34
CA THR A 81 10.58 3.93 6.30
C THR A 81 11.88 4.65 5.97
N ARG A 82 12.29 4.69 4.71
CA ARG A 82 13.48 5.47 4.30
C ARG A 82 13.32 6.93 4.71
N ARG A 83 12.16 7.53 4.49
CA ARG A 83 11.91 8.93 4.80
C ARG A 83 11.85 9.20 6.31
N ILE A 84 11.25 8.29 7.08
CA ILE A 84 11.29 8.31 8.55
C ILE A 84 12.75 8.25 9.04
N LEU A 85 13.57 7.32 8.52
CA LEU A 85 14.96 7.18 8.96
C LEU A 85 15.84 8.36 8.54
N ALA A 86 15.60 8.95 7.36
CA ALA A 86 16.42 10.03 6.84
C ALA A 86 16.00 11.43 7.34
N HIS A 87 14.72 11.64 7.65
CA HIS A 87 14.16 12.98 7.95
C HIS A 87 13.37 13.03 9.25
N ALA A 88 13.23 11.92 9.98
CA ALA A 88 12.35 11.78 11.15
C ALA A 88 10.88 12.17 10.86
N ASP A 89 10.45 12.12 9.59
CA ASP A 89 9.11 12.51 9.15
C ASP A 89 8.51 11.42 8.24
N GLY A 90 7.49 10.74 8.77
CA GLY A 90 6.71 9.72 8.07
C GLY A 90 5.45 10.24 7.39
N GLY A 91 5.13 11.53 7.51
CA GLY A 91 3.82 12.07 7.13
C GLY A 91 2.84 12.16 8.31
N GLU A 92 1.74 12.87 8.09
CA GLU A 92 0.71 13.11 9.10
C GLU A 92 -0.06 11.85 9.46
N VAL A 93 -0.33 10.98 8.48
CA VAL A 93 -1.04 9.71 8.73
C VAL A 93 -0.20 8.83 9.67
N VAL A 94 1.11 8.72 9.42
CA VAL A 94 2.02 7.93 10.27
C VAL A 94 2.11 8.53 11.67
N ALA A 95 2.20 9.86 11.79
CA ALA A 95 2.24 10.54 13.09
C ALA A 95 0.93 10.33 13.89
N ALA A 96 -0.22 10.44 13.23
CA ALA A 96 -1.52 10.21 13.84
C ALA A 96 -1.65 8.76 14.34
N PHE A 97 -1.30 7.77 13.52
CA PHE A 97 -1.26 6.36 13.92
C PHE A 97 -0.28 6.12 15.09
N GLY A 98 0.89 6.74 15.05
CA GLY A 98 1.89 6.64 16.12
C GLY A 98 1.35 7.15 17.45
N SER A 99 0.70 8.33 17.46
CA SER A 99 0.09 8.91 18.66
C SER A 99 -1.09 8.08 19.19
N PHE A 100 -1.92 7.53 18.29
CA PHE A 100 -3.05 6.67 18.64
C PHE A 100 -2.59 5.35 19.29
N VAL A 101 -1.56 4.70 18.72
CA VAL A 101 -1.00 3.46 19.28
C VAL A 101 -0.23 3.72 20.56
N ALA A 102 0.57 4.80 20.62
CA ALA A 102 1.36 5.16 21.81
C ALA A 102 0.50 5.69 22.97
N GLN A 103 -0.72 6.18 22.72
CA GLN A 103 -1.67 6.55 23.78
C GLN A 103 -2.02 5.36 24.69
N ALA A 104 -2.05 4.13 24.16
CA ALA A 104 -2.21 2.93 24.98
C ALA A 104 -0.95 2.62 25.85
N SER A 105 0.19 3.21 25.52
CA SER A 105 1.49 2.98 26.17
C SER A 105 1.89 4.05 27.19
N LEU A 106 1.15 5.16 27.33
CA LEU A 106 1.36 6.10 28.46
C LEU A 106 1.06 5.46 29.82
N VAL A 107 0.36 4.32 29.85
CA VAL A 107 0.20 3.46 31.03
C VAL A 107 1.44 2.58 31.28
N VAL A 108 2.29 2.37 30.28
CA VAL A 108 3.48 1.49 30.34
C VAL A 108 4.79 2.29 30.49
N GLY A 109 4.72 3.62 30.39
CA GLY A 109 5.87 4.53 30.52
C GLY A 109 6.07 5.16 31.90
N LEU A 110 5.35 4.71 32.94
CA LEU A 110 5.54 5.08 34.34
C LEU A 110 5.90 3.84 35.17
#